data_AF-A0A955AT38-F1
#
_entry.id   AF-A0A955AT38-F1
#
_cell.length_a   1.000
_cell.length_b   1.000
_cell.length_c   1.000
_cell.angle_alpha   90.00
_cell.angle_beta   90.00
_cell.angle_gamma   90.00
#
_symmetry.space_group_name_H-M   'P 1'
#
loop_
_entity.id
_entity.type
_entity.pdbx_description
1 polymer ?
#
loop_
_entity_poly.entity_id
_entity_poly.type
_entity_poly.pdbx_seq_one_letter_code
_entity_poly.pdbx_strand_id
1 'polypeptide(L)'
;MKISVLKETFSGERRVALVPASIAPLQKIGCQVTIQQDAGAAAGYLDQEYIEKGAQICADRTSLFDADIVLGVRGLGANQQAGAAD
;
A
#
# COMPACT_ATOMS: atom_id res chain seq x y z
N MET A 1 4.74 -11.80 -9.39
CA MET A 1 5.46 -10.88 -8.49
C MET A 1 4.45 -10.24 -7.55
N LYS A 2 4.70 -10.26 -6.24
CA LYS A 2 3.84 -9.67 -5.20
C LYS A 2 4.29 -8.25 -4.91
N ILE A 3 3.34 -7.32 -4.90
CA ILE A 3 3.55 -5.91 -4.56
C ILE A 3 2.65 -5.58 -3.39
N SER A 4 3.22 -5.04 -2.33
CA SER A 4 2.48 -4.55 -1.17
C SER A 4 2.53 -3.03 -1.09
N VAL A 5 1.44 -2.39 -0.72
CA VAL A 5 1.37 -0.94 -0.48
C VAL A 5 1.05 -0.70 0.99
N LEU A 6 1.95 -0.01 1.69
CA LEU A 6 1.82 0.29 3.10
C LEU A 6 0.94 1.53 3.33
N LYS A 7 0.22 1.53 4.44
CA LYS A 7 -0.40 2.73 5.00
C LYS A 7 0.68 3.61 5.61
N GLU A 8 0.66 4.89 5.29
CA GLU A 8 1.56 5.89 5.87
C GLU A 8 1.20 6.15 7.33
N THR A 9 2.24 6.21 8.17
CA THR A 9 2.11 6.40 9.62
C THR A 9 2.72 7.72 10.10
N PHE A 10 3.38 8.46 9.21
CA PHE A 10 3.99 9.75 9.54
C PHE A 10 2.91 10.82 9.66
N SER A 11 2.99 11.62 10.74
CA SER A 11 2.00 12.67 11.00
C SER A 11 1.95 13.68 9.86
N GLY A 12 0.74 13.93 9.33
CA GLY A 12 0.51 14.85 8.22
C GLY A 12 0.79 14.28 6.83
N GLU A 13 1.36 13.08 6.71
CA GLU A 13 1.43 12.38 5.42
C GLU A 13 0.04 11.84 5.07
N ARG A 14 -0.49 12.29 3.94
CA ARG A 14 -1.83 11.92 3.46
C ARG A 14 -1.80 11.23 2.10
N ARG A 15 -0.63 11.12 1.47
CA ARG A 15 -0.49 10.46 0.18
C ARG A 15 -0.50 8.95 0.35
N VAL A 16 -0.71 8.25 -0.76
CA VAL A 16 -0.57 6.80 -0.89
C VAL A 16 0.39 6.50 -2.04
N ALA A 17 1.21 5.45 -1.90
CA ALA A 17 2.25 5.14 -2.88
C ALA A 17 1.68 4.66 -4.23
N LEU A 18 0.43 4.20 -4.24
CA LEU A 18 -0.23 3.66 -5.40
C LEU A 18 -1.73 3.97 -5.37
N VAL A 19 -2.27 4.45 -6.49
CA VAL A 19 -3.71 4.78 -6.64
C VAL A 19 -4.48 3.66 -7.34
N PRO A 20 -5.82 3.55 -7.18
CA PRO A 20 -6.60 2.46 -7.78
C PRO A 20 -6.42 2.31 -9.30
N ALA A 21 -6.22 3.41 -10.02
CA ALA A 21 -5.99 3.40 -11.47
C ALA A 21 -4.71 2.62 -11.89
N SER A 22 -3.74 2.49 -10.99
CA SER A 22 -2.47 1.78 -11.26
C SER A 22 -2.58 0.26 -11.11
N ILE A 23 -3.66 -0.27 -10.52
CA ILE A 23 -3.81 -1.70 -10.26
C ILE A 23 -3.91 -2.51 -11.56
N ALA A 24 -4.82 -2.13 -12.47
CA ALA A 24 -5.05 -2.89 -13.69
C ALA A 24 -3.81 -2.98 -14.61
N PRO A 25 -3.02 -1.91 -14.84
CA PRO A 25 -1.75 -2.01 -15.55
C PRO A 25 -0.74 -2.98 -14.92
N LEU A 26 -0.63 -2.99 -13.58
CA LEU A 26 0.28 -3.89 -12.86
C LEU A 26 -0.18 -5.36 -12.95
N GLN A 27 -1.47 -5.62 -12.84
CA GLN A 27 -2.02 -6.96 -13.03
C GLN A 27 -1.79 -7.48 -14.44
N LYS A 28 -1.91 -6.62 -15.46
CA LYS A 28 -1.67 -6.99 -16.87
C LYS A 28 -0.26 -7.51 -17.11
N ILE A 29 0.73 -7.06 -16.33
CA ILE A 29 2.12 -7.55 -16.41
C ILE A 29 2.41 -8.68 -15.41
N GLY A 30 1.38 -9.26 -14.78
CA GLY A 30 1.51 -10.41 -13.89
C GLY A 30 1.84 -10.08 -12.42
N CYS A 31 1.61 -8.84 -11.99
CA CYS A 31 1.77 -8.47 -10.59
C CYS A 31 0.49 -8.75 -9.80
N GLN A 32 0.65 -9.18 -8.55
CA GLN A 32 -0.43 -9.28 -7.57
C GLN A 32 -0.24 -8.13 -6.58
N VAL A 33 -1.26 -7.28 -6.44
CA VAL A 33 -1.17 -6.08 -5.61
C VAL A 33 -2.02 -6.26 -4.36
N THR A 34 -1.38 -6.09 -3.20
CA THR A 34 -2.03 -6.06 -1.89
C THR A 34 -1.86 -4.67 -1.28
N ILE A 35 -2.95 -4.10 -0.80
CA ILE A 35 -2.99 -2.77 -0.19
C ILE A 35 -3.24 -2.95 1.31
N GLN A 36 -2.50 -2.23 2.15
CA GLN A 36 -2.81 -2.17 3.57
C GLN A 36 -4.19 -1.52 3.74
N GLN A 37 -5.02 -2.07 4.63
CA GLN A 37 -6.31 -1.49 4.98
C GLN A 37 -6.17 0.00 5.31
N ASP A 38 -7.06 0.81 4.73
CA ASP A 38 -7.09 2.28 4.85
C ASP A 38 -5.82 3.01 4.36
N ALA A 39 -4.94 2.39 3.58
CA ALA A 39 -3.74 3.06 3.06
C ALA A 39 -4.06 4.26 2.17
N GLY A 40 -5.13 4.16 1.37
CA GLY A 40 -5.57 5.21 0.48
C GLY A 40 -6.54 6.23 1.09
N ALA A 41 -7.07 5.97 2.29
CA ALA A 41 -8.22 6.70 2.82
C ALA A 41 -7.95 8.20 2.98
N ALA A 42 -6.77 8.57 3.51
CA ALA A 42 -6.36 9.96 3.66
C ALA A 42 -6.08 10.68 2.33
N ALA A 43 -5.81 9.92 1.26
CA ALA A 43 -5.62 10.40 -0.10
C ALA A 43 -6.94 10.48 -0.88
N GLY A 44 -8.05 10.03 -0.29
CA GLY A 44 -9.37 10.01 -0.93
C GLY A 44 -9.68 8.74 -1.73
N TYR A 45 -8.92 7.66 -1.53
CA TYR A 45 -9.17 6.36 -2.18
C TYR A 45 -9.57 5.32 -1.13
N LEU A 46 -10.83 4.89 -1.16
CA LEU A 46 -11.35 3.89 -0.25
C LEU A 46 -10.89 2.49 -0.67
N ASP A 47 -10.78 1.58 0.30
CA ASP A 47 -10.40 0.18 0.08
C ASP A 47 -11.26 -0.51 -0.99
N GLN A 48 -12.55 -0.17 -1.03
CA GLN A 48 -13.49 -0.68 -2.03
C GLN A 48 -13.06 -0.36 -3.48
N GLU A 49 -12.48 0.83 -3.72
CA GLU A 49 -12.00 1.23 -5.04
C GLU A 49 -10.82 0.37 -5.49
N TYR A 50 -9.96 -0.06 -4.56
CA TYR A 50 -8.86 -0.98 -4.87
C TYR A 50 -9.38 -2.39 -5.16
N ILE A 51 -10.35 -2.87 -4.38
CA ILE A 51 -11.00 -4.18 -4.59
C ILE A 51 -11.67 -4.24 -5.96
N GLU A 52 -12.39 -3.19 -6.36
CA GLU A 52 -13.05 -3.08 -7.67
C GLU A 52 -12.06 -3.12 -8.85
N LYS A 53 -10.80 -2.73 -8.61
CA LYS A 53 -9.71 -2.84 -9.58
C LYS A 53 -8.94 -4.16 -9.47
N GLY A 54 -9.32 -5.03 -8.55
CA GLY A 54 -8.77 -6.38 -8.36
C GLY A 54 -7.61 -6.47 -7.38
N ALA A 55 -7.32 -5.43 -6.61
CA ALA A 55 -6.33 -5.52 -5.55
C ALA A 55 -6.88 -6.31 -4.35
N GLN A 56 -5.99 -6.88 -3.54
CA GLN A 56 -6.32 -7.46 -2.26
C GLN A 56 -6.15 -6.42 -1.14
N ILE A 57 -6.97 -6.48 -0.10
CA ILE A 57 -6.81 -5.65 1.11
C ILE A 57 -6.28 -6.53 2.24
N CYS A 58 -5.29 -6.04 2.99
CA CYS A 58 -4.77 -6.71 4.17
C CYS A 58 -4.69 -5.76 5.36
N ALA A 59 -5.27 -6.15 6.49
CA ALA A 59 -5.22 -5.38 7.73
C ALA A 59 -3.87 -5.51 8.46
N ASP A 60 -3.22 -6.68 8.34
CA ASP A 60 -1.95 -6.95 9.00
C ASP A 60 -0.78 -6.38 8.19
N ARG A 61 -0.20 -5.28 8.71
CA ARG A 61 0.99 -4.64 8.14
C ARG A 61 2.16 -5.62 8.04
N THR A 62 2.33 -6.51 9.01
CA THR A 62 3.51 -7.39 9.09
C THR A 62 3.55 -8.32 7.89
N SER A 63 2.42 -8.96 7.56
CA SER A 63 2.31 -9.82 6.37
C SER A 63 2.60 -9.14 5.03
N LEU A 64 2.50 -7.81 4.97
CA LEU A 64 2.77 -7.07 3.73
C LEU A 64 4.26 -7.01 3.39
N PHE A 65 5.14 -7.23 4.36
CA PHE A 65 6.59 -7.28 4.14
C PHE A 65 7.05 -8.58 3.48
N ASP A 66 6.20 -9.60 3.37
CA ASP A 66 6.49 -10.85 2.64
C ASP A 66 6.38 -10.71 1.10
N ALA A 67 6.17 -9.49 0.60
CA ALA A 67 6.09 -9.19 -0.83
C ALA A 67 7.46 -9.02 -1.48
N ASP A 68 7.53 -9.21 -2.81
CA ASP A 68 8.76 -8.99 -3.58
C ASP A 68 9.10 -7.49 -3.65
N ILE A 69 8.09 -6.63 -3.64
CA ILE A 69 8.21 -5.17 -3.66
C ILE A 69 7.26 -4.58 -2.60
N VAL A 70 7.80 -3.73 -1.75
CA VAL A 70 7.03 -2.96 -0.75
C VAL A 70 7.07 -1.49 -1.13
N LEU A 71 5.90 -0.88 -1.27
CA LEU A 71 5.73 0.51 -1.68
C LEU A 71 5.24 1.35 -0.50
N GLY A 72 5.97 2.44 -0.25
CA GLY A 72 5.60 3.53 0.65
C GLY A 72 5.91 4.87 -0.02
N VAL A 73 5.25 5.93 0.43
CA VAL A 73 5.53 7.30 0.00
C VAL A 73 6.83 7.78 0.64
N ARG A 74 6.95 7.54 1.95
CA ARG A 74 8.20 7.79 2.68
C ARG A 74 9.05 6.54 2.64
N GLY A 75 10.38 6.71 2.65
CA GLY A 75 11.29 5.58 2.74
C GLY A 75 11.05 4.78 4.02
N LEU A 76 11.25 3.46 3.96
CA LEU A 76 11.18 2.59 5.13
C LEU A 76 12.12 3.11 6.22
N GLY A 77 11.66 3.12 7.48
CA GLY A 77 12.41 3.69 8.59
C GLY A 77 12.47 5.22 8.64
N ALA A 78 11.95 5.95 7.64
CA ALA A 78 11.96 7.43 7.66
C ALA A 78 10.96 8.03 8.65
N ASN A 79 10.02 7.23 9.17
CA ASN A 79 9.22 7.60 10.33
C ASN A 79 9.96 7.18 11.60
N GLN A 80 10.54 8.14 12.33
CA GLN A 80 11.29 7.85 13.56
C GLN A 80 10.45 7.23 14.68
N GLN A 81 9.12 7.36 14.64
CA GLN A 81 8.23 6.79 15.65
C GLN A 81 7.81 5.35 15.31
N ALA A 82 7.30 5.12 14.10
CA ALA A 82 6.73 3.82 13.72
C ALA A 82 7.61 3.02 12.75
N GLY A 83 8.57 3.65 12.08
CA GLY A 83 9.39 3.02 11.04
C GLY A 83 10.50 2.11 11.58
N ALA A 84 10.74 2.10 12.88
CA ALA A 84 11.64 1.12 13.50
C ALA A 84 11.06 -0.31 13.47
N ALA A 85 9.75 -0.45 13.21
CA ALA A 85 9.05 -1.72 13.07
C ALA A 85 8.79 -2.12 11.60
N ASP A 86 9.31 -1.33 10.64
CA ASP A 86 9.28 -1.64 9.21
C ASP A 86 10.43 -2.57 8.80
#